data_AF-A0A7U9XCD8-F1
#
_entry.id   AF-A0A7U9XCD8-F1
#
_cell.length_a   1.000
_cell.length_b   1.000
_cell.length_c   1.000
_cell.angle_alpha   90.00
_cell.angle_beta   90.00
_cell.angle_gamma   90.00
#
_symmetry.space_group_name_H-M   'P 1'
#
loop_
_entity.id
_entity.type
_entity.pdbx_description
1 polymer ?
#
loop_
_entity_poly.entity_id
_entity_poly.type
_entity_poly.pdbx_seq_one_letter_code
_entity_poly.pdbx_strand_id
1 'polypeptide(L)'
;MKTTKLKSNLKQTAVSLFRKSLHLKKYIAWRDRPYAAAAILLGFLNHFLYQLSGGAPFAALFCPVNESVWEHLKLIFFPILFVSIAEYLRYRPEAVRFFYYRFLAALCAMAATLTLFYTYTGITGKNFLLMDILIFLASILFGFYMDAYFYKKSLRKTTQATTFSLWITVSLFYFVFTCFPPDIPLFFSMP
;
A
#
# COMPACT_ATOMS: atom_id res chain seq x y z
N MET A 1 42.78 16.55 29.34
CA MET A 1 42.87 15.55 28.25
C MET A 1 41.60 14.68 28.05
N LYS A 2 40.79 14.38 29.09
CA LYS A 2 39.56 13.57 28.95
C LYS A 2 38.36 14.30 28.30
N THR A 3 38.23 15.60 28.52
CA THR A 3 37.07 16.41 28.06
C THR A 3 37.03 16.64 26.54
N THR A 4 38.20 16.73 25.90
CA THR A 4 38.33 16.92 24.44
C THR A 4 37.89 15.69 23.66
N LYS A 5 38.20 14.49 24.17
CA LYS A 5 37.85 13.19 23.57
C LYS A 5 36.35 12.87 23.66
N LEU A 6 35.68 13.37 24.70
CA LEU A 6 34.23 13.22 24.86
C LEU A 6 33.45 14.11 23.88
N LYS A 7 33.89 15.37 23.69
CA LYS A 7 33.28 16.30 22.72
C LYS A 7 33.47 15.83 21.26
N SER A 8 34.61 15.23 20.92
CA SER A 8 34.82 14.66 19.58
C SER A 8 33.93 13.46 19.30
N ASN A 9 33.74 12.58 20.29
CA ASN A 9 32.85 11.43 20.18
C ASN A 9 31.37 11.85 20.07
N LEU A 10 30.93 12.85 20.83
CA LEU A 10 29.57 13.40 20.71
C LEU A 10 29.32 14.03 19.34
N LYS A 11 30.29 14.78 18.79
CA LYS A 11 30.20 15.31 17.42
C LYS A 11 30.15 14.18 16.37
N GLN A 12 31.00 13.16 16.49
CA GLN A 12 30.96 12.02 15.55
C GLN A 12 29.66 11.22 15.65
N THR A 13 29.14 11.01 16.86
CA THR A 13 27.87 10.31 17.07
C THR A 13 26.70 11.13 16.52
N ALA A 14 26.65 12.44 16.80
CA ALA A 14 25.64 13.36 16.26
C ALA A 14 25.71 13.46 14.73
N VAL A 15 26.91 13.49 14.13
CA VAL A 15 27.11 13.46 12.67
C VAL A 15 26.70 12.11 12.09
N SER A 16 26.96 10.99 12.77
CA SER A 16 26.52 9.66 12.30
C SER A 16 25.00 9.47 12.39
N LEU A 17 24.37 10.01 13.44
CA LEU A 17 22.92 10.04 13.62
C LEU A 17 22.26 10.98 12.61
N PHE A 18 22.85 12.15 12.35
CA PHE A 18 22.40 13.08 11.31
C PHE A 18 22.58 12.50 9.90
N ARG A 19 23.65 11.74 9.65
CA ARG A 19 23.88 11.02 8.38
C ARG A 19 22.93 9.83 8.19
N LYS A 20 22.55 9.15 9.28
CA LYS A 20 21.45 8.15 9.28
C LYS A 20 20.09 8.80 9.05
N SER A 21 19.84 9.97 9.62
CA SER A 21 18.61 10.76 9.42
C SER A 21 18.48 11.29 7.98
N LEU A 22 19.59 11.73 7.35
CA LEU A 22 19.61 12.13 5.94
C LEU A 22 19.36 10.97 4.95
N HIS A 23 19.47 9.72 5.39
CA HIS A 23 19.16 8.54 4.60
C HIS A 23 17.66 8.24 4.50
N LEU A 24 16.77 9.10 5.02
CA LEU A 24 15.33 8.98 4.81
C LEU A 24 14.90 9.15 3.35
N LYS A 25 15.72 9.79 2.50
CA LYS A 25 15.54 9.81 1.03
C LYS A 25 15.70 8.43 0.36
N LYS A 26 16.15 7.40 1.10
CA LYS A 26 16.58 6.07 0.62
C LYS A 26 15.48 4.98 0.70
N TYR A 27 14.28 5.33 1.16
CA TYR A 27 13.26 4.36 1.55
C TYR A 27 12.17 4.10 0.51
N ILE A 28 11.84 5.10 -0.32
CA ILE A 28 11.10 4.93 -1.57
C ILE A 28 12.02 5.43 -2.67
N ALA A 29 12.29 4.60 -3.69
CA ALA A 29 13.17 5.01 -4.78
C ALA A 29 12.63 6.31 -5.38
N TRP A 30 13.50 7.25 -5.74
CA TRP A 30 13.07 8.56 -6.25
C TRP A 30 12.11 8.42 -7.45
N ARG A 31 12.31 7.37 -8.25
CA ARG A 31 11.45 6.97 -9.37
C ARG A 31 10.02 6.59 -8.95
N ASP A 32 9.83 6.02 -7.77
CA ASP A 32 8.55 5.44 -7.34
C ASP A 32 7.66 6.45 -6.60
N ARG A 33 8.23 7.58 -6.17
CA ARG A 33 7.50 8.67 -5.50
C ARG A 33 6.32 9.21 -6.30
N PRO A 34 6.42 9.52 -7.61
CA PRO A 34 5.25 9.95 -8.38
C PRO A 34 4.17 8.88 -8.44
N TYR A 35 4.53 7.59 -8.52
CA TYR A 35 3.56 6.50 -8.54
C TYR A 35 2.90 6.27 -7.17
N ALA A 36 3.62 6.50 -6.08
CA ALA A 36 3.03 6.50 -4.73
C ALA A 36 2.00 7.62 -4.57
N ALA A 37 2.35 8.85 -5.00
CA ALA A 37 1.42 9.97 -5.00
C ALA A 37 0.21 9.71 -5.91
N ALA A 38 0.43 9.15 -7.10
CA ALA A 38 -0.64 8.77 -8.01
C ALA A 38 -1.55 7.68 -7.41
N ALA A 39 -1.00 6.69 -6.71
CA ALA A 39 -1.80 5.66 -6.05
C ALA A 39 -2.67 6.24 -4.94
N ILE A 40 -2.14 7.18 -4.15
CA ILE A 40 -2.91 7.90 -3.12
C ILE A 40 -4.06 8.66 -3.78
N LEU A 41 -3.77 9.45 -4.83
CA LEU A 41 -4.80 10.23 -5.55
C LEU A 41 -5.86 9.32 -6.16
N LEU A 42 -5.46 8.23 -6.82
CA LEU A 42 -6.38 7.25 -7.38
C LEU A 42 -7.23 6.57 -6.31
N GLY A 43 -6.67 6.22 -5.14
CA GLY A 43 -7.44 5.67 -4.03
C GLY A 43 -8.49 6.66 -3.51
N PHE A 44 -8.12 7.93 -3.30
CA PHE A 44 -9.11 8.95 -2.92
C PHE A 44 -10.21 9.11 -3.96
N LEU A 45 -9.88 9.17 -5.25
CA LEU A 45 -10.88 9.30 -6.31
C LEU A 45 -11.78 8.07 -6.38
N ASN A 46 -11.20 6.86 -6.35
CA ASN A 46 -11.93 5.59 -6.40
C ASN A 46 -12.99 5.48 -5.30
N HIS A 47 -12.75 6.07 -4.13
CA HIS A 47 -13.74 6.08 -3.04
C HIS A 47 -15.08 6.70 -3.46
N PHE A 48 -15.06 7.72 -4.33
CA PHE A 48 -16.28 8.43 -4.75
C PHE A 48 -16.83 7.92 -6.08
N LEU A 49 -16.01 7.27 -6.91
CA LEU A 49 -16.36 6.93 -8.29
C LEU A 49 -17.60 6.04 -8.41
N TYR A 50 -17.84 5.09 -7.50
CA TYR A 50 -19.02 4.23 -7.58
C TYR A 50 -20.32 5.05 -7.46
N GLN A 51 -20.41 5.92 -6.46
CA GLN A 51 -21.57 6.80 -6.28
C GLN A 51 -21.70 7.82 -7.42
N LEU A 52 -20.58 8.44 -7.83
CA LEU A 52 -20.56 9.40 -8.94
C LEU A 52 -20.98 8.77 -10.27
N SER A 53 -20.75 7.48 -10.46
CA SER A 53 -21.18 6.73 -11.64
C SER A 53 -22.65 6.31 -11.62
N GLY A 54 -23.41 6.65 -10.57
CA GLY A 54 -24.79 6.20 -10.41
C GLY A 54 -24.93 4.70 -10.09
N GLY A 55 -23.90 4.09 -9.49
CA GLY A 55 -23.91 2.66 -9.16
C GLY A 55 -23.58 1.75 -10.35
N ALA A 56 -22.75 2.20 -11.28
CA ALA A 56 -22.41 1.41 -12.46
C ALA A 56 -21.71 0.08 -12.08
N PRO A 57 -22.15 -1.08 -12.60
CA PRO A 57 -21.57 -2.39 -12.25
C PRO A 57 -20.06 -2.48 -12.53
N PHE A 58 -19.57 -1.80 -13.57
CA PHE A 58 -18.15 -1.77 -13.88
C PHE A 58 -17.34 -1.02 -12.81
N ALA A 59 -17.88 0.07 -12.26
CA ALA A 59 -17.23 0.81 -11.18
C ALA A 59 -17.16 -0.02 -9.90
N ALA A 60 -18.19 -0.83 -9.61
CA ALA A 60 -18.22 -1.73 -8.45
C ALA A 60 -17.06 -2.72 -8.40
N LEU A 61 -16.48 -3.10 -9.54
CA LEU A 61 -15.34 -4.01 -9.59
C LEU A 61 -14.10 -3.43 -8.91
N PHE A 62 -13.89 -2.12 -9.04
CA PHE A 62 -12.65 -1.43 -8.65
C PHE A 62 -12.82 -0.43 -7.51
N CYS A 63 -14.06 -0.04 -7.23
CA CYS A 63 -14.41 0.98 -6.25
C CYS A 63 -15.22 0.35 -5.11
N PRO A 64 -15.15 0.92 -3.89
CA PRO A 64 -15.96 0.48 -2.78
C PRO A 64 -17.45 0.68 -3.08
N VAL A 65 -18.26 -0.36 -2.90
CA VAL A 65 -19.74 -0.27 -3.03
C VAL A 65 -20.44 -0.02 -1.70
N ASN A 66 -19.72 -0.21 -0.59
CA ASN A 66 -20.15 0.03 0.78
C ASN A 66 -18.94 0.38 1.65
N GLU A 67 -19.18 0.69 2.93
CA GLU A 67 -18.14 1.14 3.86
C GLU A 67 -17.43 -0.02 4.60
N SER A 68 -17.56 -1.26 4.12
CA SER A 68 -16.85 -2.41 4.74
C SER A 68 -15.35 -2.30 4.55
N VAL A 69 -14.61 -3.00 5.42
CA VAL A 69 -13.14 -3.04 5.35
C VAL A 69 -12.67 -3.71 4.06
N TRP A 70 -13.36 -4.76 3.60
CA TRP A 70 -13.08 -5.42 2.32
C TRP A 70 -13.12 -4.44 1.15
N GLU A 71 -14.19 -3.65 1.06
CA GLU A 71 -14.38 -2.66 0.00
C GLU A 71 -13.33 -1.55 0.07
N HIS A 72 -12.95 -1.11 1.28
CA HIS A 72 -11.86 -0.16 1.48
C HIS A 72 -10.48 -0.68 1.03
N LEU A 73 -10.21 -1.98 1.13
CA LEU A 73 -8.94 -2.55 0.64
C LEU A 73 -8.79 -2.41 -0.89
N LYS A 74 -9.90 -2.27 -1.64
CA LYS A 74 -9.84 -1.97 -3.10
C LYS A 74 -9.13 -0.65 -3.37
N LEU A 75 -9.26 0.33 -2.47
CA LEU A 75 -8.59 1.64 -2.55
C LEU A 75 -7.06 1.53 -2.41
N ILE A 76 -6.55 0.37 -2.02
CA ILE A 76 -5.11 0.10 -1.92
C ILE A 76 -4.68 -0.78 -3.08
N PHE A 77 -5.33 -1.93 -3.23
CA PHE A 77 -4.93 -2.95 -4.19
C PHE A 77 -4.99 -2.45 -5.63
N PHE A 78 -6.13 -1.89 -6.07
CA PHE A 78 -6.31 -1.47 -7.46
C PHE A 78 -5.49 -0.23 -7.82
N PRO A 79 -5.40 0.82 -6.98
CA PRO A 79 -4.48 1.93 -7.25
C PRO A 79 -3.03 1.48 -7.39
N ILE A 80 -2.53 0.58 -6.53
CA ILE A 80 -1.17 0.02 -6.67
C ILE A 80 -1.03 -0.77 -7.98
N LEU A 81 -2.03 -1.59 -8.36
CA LEU A 81 -2.03 -2.31 -9.63
C LEU A 81 -1.95 -1.35 -10.82
N PHE A 82 -2.83 -0.34 -10.87
CA PHE A 82 -2.94 0.59 -11.99
C PHE A 82 -1.67 1.44 -12.17
N VAL A 83 -1.11 1.98 -11.08
CA VAL A 83 0.16 2.72 -11.18
C VAL A 83 1.32 1.81 -11.56
N SER A 84 1.30 0.53 -11.14
CA SER A 84 2.31 -0.44 -11.55
C SER A 84 2.23 -0.73 -13.06
N ILE A 85 1.03 -0.89 -13.60
CA ILE A 85 0.82 -1.03 -15.05
C ILE A 85 1.33 0.22 -15.77
N ALA A 86 0.96 1.42 -15.31
CA ALA A 86 1.42 2.68 -15.91
C ALA A 86 2.96 2.82 -15.87
N GLU A 87 3.58 2.50 -14.74
CA GLU A 87 5.04 2.51 -14.59
C GLU A 87 5.70 1.52 -15.55
N TYR A 88 5.15 0.31 -15.64
CA TYR A 88 5.65 -0.71 -16.55
C TYR A 88 5.58 -0.24 -18.00
N LEU A 89 4.44 0.30 -18.44
CA LEU A 89 4.28 0.79 -19.80
C LEU A 89 5.27 1.90 -20.15
N ARG A 90 5.62 2.75 -19.18
CA ARG A 90 6.56 3.87 -19.36
C ARG A 90 8.03 3.44 -19.39
N TYR A 91 8.46 2.58 -18.46
CA TYR A 91 9.88 2.28 -18.24
C TYR A 91 10.31 0.88 -18.65
N ARG A 92 9.34 -0.02 -18.91
CA ARG A 92 9.56 -1.42 -19.33
C ARG A 92 10.63 -2.15 -18.49
N PRO A 93 10.55 -2.12 -17.14
CA PRO A 93 11.43 -2.93 -16.31
C PRO A 93 11.21 -4.43 -16.57
N GLU A 94 12.10 -5.28 -16.08
CA GLU A 94 11.91 -6.74 -16.15
C GLU A 94 10.59 -7.14 -15.47
N ALA A 95 9.65 -7.62 -16.28
CA ALA A 95 8.23 -7.65 -15.95
C ALA A 95 7.92 -8.56 -14.76
N VAL A 96 8.49 -9.76 -14.73
CA VAL A 96 8.15 -10.79 -13.74
C VAL A 96 8.57 -10.33 -12.36
N ARG A 97 9.82 -9.89 -12.20
CA ARG A 97 10.29 -9.38 -10.90
C ARG A 97 9.55 -8.11 -10.48
N PHE A 98 9.27 -7.21 -11.42
CA PHE A 98 8.56 -5.96 -11.12
C PHE A 98 7.16 -6.19 -10.60
N PHE A 99 6.32 -6.91 -11.35
CA PHE A 99 4.95 -7.17 -10.93
C PHE A 99 4.88 -8.07 -9.69
N TYR A 100 5.86 -8.96 -9.48
CA TYR A 100 5.90 -9.79 -8.28
C TYR A 100 6.21 -8.97 -7.02
N TYR A 101 7.21 -8.09 -7.04
CA TYR A 101 7.52 -7.26 -5.86
C TYR A 101 6.44 -6.22 -5.59
N ARG A 102 5.83 -5.64 -6.64
CA ARG A 102 4.63 -4.80 -6.52
C ARG A 102 3.44 -5.54 -5.90
N PHE A 103 3.24 -6.80 -6.25
CA PHE A 103 2.20 -7.63 -5.64
C PHE A 103 2.45 -7.84 -4.15
N LEU A 104 3.65 -8.27 -3.77
CA LEU A 104 4.02 -8.45 -2.35
C LEU A 104 3.89 -7.14 -1.57
N ALA A 105 4.27 -6.02 -2.18
CA ALA A 105 4.13 -4.69 -1.59
C ALA A 105 2.66 -4.31 -1.36
N ALA A 106 1.77 -4.60 -2.32
CA ALA A 106 0.34 -4.40 -2.17
C ALA A 106 -0.22 -5.24 -1.00
N LEU A 107 0.18 -6.51 -0.88
CA LEU A 107 -0.20 -7.36 0.25
C LEU A 107 0.30 -6.80 1.59
N CYS A 108 1.52 -6.27 1.65
CA CYS A 108 2.03 -5.61 2.86
C CYS A 108 1.23 -4.36 3.22
N ALA A 109 0.84 -3.54 2.23
CA ALA A 109 0.00 -2.37 2.45
C ALA A 109 -1.39 -2.78 2.99
N MET A 110 -2.02 -3.78 2.37
CA MET A 110 -3.31 -4.31 2.82
C MET A 110 -3.25 -4.88 4.24
N ALA A 111 -2.21 -5.67 4.54
CA ALA A 111 -2.00 -6.22 5.87
C ALA A 111 -1.77 -5.13 6.93
N ALA A 112 -1.03 -4.06 6.58
CA ALA A 112 -0.86 -2.91 7.45
C ALA A 112 -2.18 -2.19 7.71
N THR A 113 -3.01 -1.99 6.67
CA THR A 113 -4.35 -1.41 6.83
C THR A 113 -5.22 -2.22 7.76
N LEU A 114 -5.33 -3.54 7.54
CA LEU A 114 -6.11 -4.43 8.40
C LEU A 114 -5.62 -4.38 9.85
N THR A 115 -4.31 -4.51 10.05
CA THR A 115 -3.71 -4.54 11.38
C THR A 115 -3.95 -3.23 12.11
N LEU A 116 -3.66 -2.09 11.49
CA LEU A 116 -3.82 -0.78 12.09
C LEU A 116 -5.30 -0.46 12.36
N PHE A 117 -6.17 -0.74 11.38
CA PHE A 117 -7.62 -0.52 11.48
C PHE A 117 -8.23 -1.26 12.66
N TYR A 118 -8.05 -2.59 12.71
CA TYR A 118 -8.64 -3.40 13.77
C TYR A 118 -7.98 -3.17 15.13
N THR A 119 -6.71 -2.76 15.17
CA THR A 119 -6.06 -2.37 16.42
C THR A 119 -6.66 -1.09 16.97
N TYR A 120 -6.78 -0.02 16.17
CA TYR A 120 -7.28 1.26 16.69
C TYR A 120 -8.78 1.18 17.03
N THR A 121 -9.59 0.53 16.17
CA THR A 121 -11.03 0.38 16.42
C THR A 121 -11.26 -0.53 17.63
N GLY A 122 -10.45 -1.57 17.81
CA GLY A 122 -10.48 -2.43 18.99
C GLY A 122 -10.15 -1.69 20.30
N ILE A 123 -9.21 -0.73 20.26
CA ILE A 123 -8.85 0.09 21.43
C ILE A 123 -9.93 1.15 21.74
N THR A 124 -10.46 1.80 20.72
CA THR A 124 -11.33 2.98 20.88
C THR A 124 -12.82 2.64 20.87
N GLY A 125 -13.20 1.48 20.35
CA GLY A 125 -14.58 1.08 20.13
C GLY A 125 -15.31 1.93 19.09
N LYS A 126 -14.61 2.79 18.34
CA LYS A 126 -15.20 3.74 17.39
C LYS A 126 -14.37 3.81 16.12
N ASN A 127 -15.04 4.10 15.01
CA ASN A 127 -14.39 4.47 13.75
C ASN A 127 -14.26 6.00 13.68
N PHE A 128 -13.09 6.49 13.26
CA PHE A 128 -12.87 7.91 13.00
C PHE A 128 -12.31 8.09 11.59
N LEU A 129 -13.01 8.88 10.77
CA LEU A 129 -12.60 9.20 9.39
C LEU A 129 -11.15 9.67 9.28
N LEU A 130 -10.70 10.51 10.23
CA LEU A 130 -9.31 10.99 10.26
C LEU A 130 -8.31 9.83 10.41
N MET A 131 -8.61 8.85 11.27
CA MET A 131 -7.73 7.69 11.46
C MET A 131 -7.71 6.81 10.21
N ASP A 132 -8.85 6.62 9.54
CA ASP A 132 -8.93 5.83 8.31
C ASP A 132 -8.11 6.46 7.19
N ILE A 133 -8.18 7.79 7.01
CA ILE A 133 -7.35 8.52 6.05
C ILE A 133 -5.86 8.37 6.39
N LEU A 134 -5.49 8.52 7.66
CA LEU A 134 -4.09 8.39 8.08
C LEU A 134 -3.56 6.97 7.87
N ILE A 135 -4.37 5.95 8.16
CA ILE A 135 -4.02 4.54 7.96
C ILE A 135 -3.88 4.23 6.48
N PHE A 136 -4.81 4.71 5.64
CA PHE A 136 -4.73 4.57 4.19
C PHE A 136 -3.42 5.17 3.65
N LEU A 137 -3.12 6.42 3.98
CA LEU A 137 -1.89 7.11 3.57
C LEU A 137 -0.64 6.35 4.04
N ALA A 138 -0.59 5.99 5.32
CA ALA A 138 0.54 5.26 5.91
C ALA A 138 0.74 3.89 5.23
N SER A 139 -0.35 3.19 4.92
CA SER A 139 -0.31 1.86 4.30
C SER A 139 0.18 1.89 2.86
N ILE A 140 -0.25 2.88 2.06
CA ILE A 140 0.28 3.06 0.69
C ILE A 140 1.78 3.35 0.75
N LEU A 141 2.21 4.31 1.58
CA LEU A 141 3.63 4.65 1.72
C LEU A 141 4.45 3.45 2.21
N PHE A 142 3.90 2.68 3.14
CA PHE A 142 4.51 1.44 3.62
C PHE A 142 4.65 0.40 2.50
N GLY A 143 3.63 0.21 1.66
CA GLY A 143 3.71 -0.68 0.49
C GLY A 143 4.87 -0.30 -0.45
N PHE A 144 4.97 0.97 -0.83
CA PHE A 144 6.08 1.45 -1.67
C PHE A 144 7.45 1.33 -1.00
N TYR A 145 7.52 1.49 0.32
CA TYR A 145 8.73 1.18 1.08
C TYR A 145 9.09 -0.32 1.00
N MET A 146 8.09 -1.20 1.14
CA MET A 146 8.30 -2.66 1.06
C MET A 146 8.73 -3.10 -0.35
N ASP A 147 8.20 -2.49 -1.41
CA ASP A 147 8.67 -2.72 -2.78
C ASP A 147 10.19 -2.46 -2.92
N ALA A 148 10.64 -1.27 -2.48
CA ALA A 148 12.05 -0.92 -2.47
C ALA A 148 12.89 -1.87 -1.60
N TYR A 149 12.34 -2.33 -0.48
CA TYR A 149 12.98 -3.34 0.38
C TYR A 149 13.14 -4.69 -0.32
N PHE A 150 12.11 -5.18 -1.01
CA PHE A 150 12.15 -6.45 -1.74
C PHE A 150 13.16 -6.43 -2.89
N TYR A 151 13.22 -5.32 -3.63
CA TYR A 151 14.24 -5.09 -4.64
C TYR A 151 15.66 -5.14 -4.07
N LYS A 152 15.88 -4.48 -2.93
CA LYS A 152 17.19 -4.47 -2.26
C LYS A 152 17.60 -5.85 -1.75
N LYS A 153 16.66 -6.63 -1.22
CA LYS A 153 16.92 -7.98 -0.72
C LYS A 153 17.03 -9.03 -1.83
N SER A 154 16.58 -8.71 -3.05
CA SER A 154 16.55 -9.64 -4.17
C SER A 154 15.88 -10.97 -3.77
N LEU A 155 14.64 -10.88 -3.29
CA LEU A 155 13.84 -12.06 -2.95
C LEU A 155 13.75 -13.04 -4.13
N ARG A 156 13.46 -14.31 -3.82
CA ARG A 156 13.47 -15.45 -4.76
C ARG A 156 12.79 -15.11 -6.09
N LYS A 157 13.40 -15.57 -7.19
CA LYS A 157 12.81 -15.51 -8.53
C LYS A 157 11.52 -16.34 -8.57
N THR A 158 10.52 -15.81 -9.25
CA THR A 158 9.24 -16.47 -9.50
C THR A 158 9.03 -16.65 -11.00
N THR A 159 7.99 -17.38 -11.41
CA THR A 159 7.63 -17.54 -12.81
C THR A 159 6.66 -16.45 -13.25
N GLN A 160 6.59 -16.22 -14.57
CA GLN A 160 5.59 -15.36 -15.18
C GLN A 160 4.17 -15.81 -14.83
N ALA A 161 3.89 -17.11 -15.01
CA ALA A 161 2.58 -17.70 -14.75
C ALA A 161 2.14 -17.44 -13.31
N THR A 162 3.02 -17.71 -12.32
CA THR A 162 2.73 -17.46 -10.91
C THR A 162 2.51 -15.98 -10.61
N THR A 163 3.32 -15.09 -11.17
CA THR A 163 3.23 -13.64 -10.88
C THR A 163 1.90 -13.07 -11.32
N PHE A 164 1.49 -13.36 -12.55
CA PHE A 164 0.26 -12.80 -13.09
C PHE A 164 -0.98 -13.56 -12.60
N SER A 165 -0.89 -14.86 -12.32
CA SER A 165 -2.00 -15.59 -11.71
C SER A 165 -2.34 -15.05 -10.32
N LEU A 166 -1.35 -14.65 -9.52
CA LEU A 166 -1.59 -14.03 -8.21
C LEU A 166 -2.41 -12.73 -8.31
N TRP A 167 -2.03 -11.82 -9.20
CA TRP A 167 -2.79 -10.58 -9.44
C TRP A 167 -4.22 -10.86 -9.91
N ILE A 168 -4.38 -11.79 -10.86
CA ILE A 168 -5.69 -12.17 -11.41
C ILE A 168 -6.57 -12.79 -10.32
N THR A 169 -6.04 -13.77 -9.57
CA THR A 169 -6.79 -14.46 -8.52
C THR A 169 -7.29 -13.50 -7.45
N VAL A 170 -6.44 -12.60 -6.95
CA VAL A 170 -6.88 -11.61 -5.94
C VAL A 170 -7.91 -10.64 -6.52
N SER A 171 -7.74 -10.21 -7.77
CA SER A 171 -8.75 -9.37 -8.45
C SER A 171 -10.09 -10.09 -8.59
N LEU A 172 -10.08 -11.38 -8.93
CA LEU A 172 -11.29 -12.19 -9.02
C LEU A 172 -11.96 -12.35 -7.65
N PHE A 173 -11.19 -12.50 -6.56
CA PHE A 173 -11.78 -12.49 -5.22
C PHE A 173 -12.47 -11.16 -4.90
N TYR A 174 -11.89 -10.02 -5.26
CA TYR A 174 -12.59 -8.73 -5.14
C TYR A 174 -13.91 -8.74 -5.91
N PHE A 175 -13.91 -9.20 -7.15
CA PHE A 175 -15.13 -9.19 -7.96
C PHE A 175 -16.20 -10.14 -7.41
N VAL A 176 -15.82 -11.35 -7.03
CA VAL A 176 -16.74 -12.36 -6.50
C VAL A 176 -17.29 -11.93 -5.13
N PHE A 177 -16.43 -11.54 -4.19
CA PHE A 177 -16.89 -11.25 -2.82
C PHE A 177 -17.55 -9.88 -2.67
N THR A 178 -17.42 -8.98 -3.64
CA THR A 178 -18.29 -7.80 -3.71
C THR A 178 -19.73 -8.16 -4.06
N CYS A 179 -19.93 -9.16 -4.93
CA CYS A 179 -21.27 -9.64 -5.29
C CYS A 179 -21.83 -10.65 -4.27
N PHE A 180 -20.94 -11.46 -3.69
CA PHE A 180 -21.28 -12.55 -2.78
C PHE A 180 -20.44 -12.44 -1.50
N PRO A 181 -20.68 -11.41 -0.65
CA PRO A 181 -19.90 -11.19 0.56
C PRO A 181 -20.08 -12.35 1.55
N PRO A 182 -18.99 -13.00 2.00
CA PRO A 182 -19.06 -13.96 3.09
C PRO A 182 -19.61 -13.34 4.38
N ASP A 183 -20.33 -14.14 5.17
CA ASP A 183 -20.95 -13.71 6.43
C ASP A 183 -19.93 -13.56 7.58
N ILE A 184 -18.97 -12.65 7.42
CA ILE A 184 -17.99 -12.28 8.45
C ILE A 184 -17.78 -10.76 8.51
N PRO A 185 -17.35 -10.19 9.66
CA PRO A 185 -17.29 -8.74 9.87
C PRO A 185 -16.47 -7.93 8.86
N LEU A 186 -15.53 -8.57 8.15
CA LEU A 186 -14.69 -7.92 7.13
C LEU A 186 -15.52 -7.33 5.97
N PHE A 187 -16.66 -7.96 5.64
CA PHE A 187 -17.47 -7.64 4.47
C PHE A 187 -18.69 -6.75 4.75
N PHE A 188 -18.91 -6.38 6.01
CA PHE A 188 -20.03 -5.53 6.41
C PHE A 188 -19.53 -4.24 7.04
N SER A 189 -20.28 -3.17 6.83
CA SER A 189 -19.99 -1.89 7.46
C SER A 189 -20.17 -2.02 8.97
N MET A 190 -19.22 -1.47 9.73
CA MET A 190 -19.34 -1.40 11.18
C MET A 190 -20.49 -0.45 11.54
N PRO A 191 -21.32 -0.80 12.53
CA PRO A 191 -22.44 0.03 12.99
C PRO A 191 -21.99 1.34 13.66
#